data_AF-A0A2L0F6X9-F1
#
_entry.id   AF-A0A2L0F6X9-F1
#
_cell.length_a   1.000
_cell.length_b   1.000
_cell.length_c   1.000
_cell.angle_alpha   90.00
_cell.angle_beta   90.00
_cell.angle_gamma   90.00
#
_symmetry.space_group_name_H-M   'P 1'
#
loop_
_entity.id
_entity.type
_entity.pdbx_description
1 polymer ?
#
loop_
_entity_poly.entity_id
_entity_poly.type
_entity_poly.pdbx_seq_one_letter_code
_entity_poly.pdbx_strand_id
1 'polypeptide(L)'
;MIQAASLHSRLPVIAAALVTAAPACAGATAEERSQETPRPPAPTAPAEPAGRAPPAPLHGAAEDGGPGEARAPLEAAAAPAPERSQPVVCTGDADCGYDPANERCGTDPRLNRQPPLIDQGVVCYCEAGACSLLRVVPVPCEGDHSCAVAHEPRPHPVRATRERPHEKGRPCRDFTLSTTCERTNICTLRRHVCPAR
;
A
#
# COMPACT_ATOMS: atom_id res chain seq x y z
N MET A 1 -23.41 55.38 21.93
CA MET A 1 -24.07 54.92 23.18
C MET A 1 -25.15 53.94 22.77
N ILE A 2 -25.06 52.66 23.16
CA ILE A 2 -26.15 51.73 23.53
C ILE A 2 -25.52 50.36 23.83
N GLN A 3 -25.58 50.04 25.11
CA GLN A 3 -25.62 48.78 25.85
C GLN A 3 -24.92 47.50 25.34
N ALA A 4 -24.05 47.03 26.23
CA ALA A 4 -23.60 45.66 26.40
C ALA A 4 -24.75 44.71 26.83
N ALA A 5 -24.68 43.47 26.37
CA ALA A 5 -25.34 42.34 27.02
C ALA A 5 -24.31 41.23 27.22
N SER A 6 -23.89 41.09 28.47
CA SER A 6 -23.07 40.01 29.00
C SER A 6 -23.99 38.82 29.28
N LEU A 7 -23.71 37.66 28.69
CA LEU A 7 -24.36 36.40 29.06
C LEU A 7 -23.29 35.42 29.55
N HIS A 8 -23.17 35.39 30.88
CA HIS A 8 -22.57 34.30 31.63
C HIS A 8 -23.55 33.13 31.70
N SER A 9 -23.10 31.92 31.36
CA SER A 9 -23.53 30.64 31.97
C SER A 9 -22.63 29.53 31.44
N ARG A 10 -21.61 29.09 32.19
CA ARG A 10 -21.65 28.08 33.26
C ARG A 10 -22.25 26.76 32.80
N LEU A 11 -21.40 25.83 32.36
CA LEU A 11 -21.67 24.39 32.36
C LEU A 11 -20.39 23.60 32.71
N PRO A 12 -20.53 22.37 33.22
CA PRO A 12 -19.87 21.92 34.44
C PRO A 12 -18.54 21.18 34.25
N VAL A 13 -17.74 21.25 35.32
CA VAL A 13 -16.62 20.35 35.64
C VAL A 13 -17.17 18.92 35.73
N ILE A 14 -16.85 18.07 34.77
CA ILE A 14 -17.11 16.62 34.87
C ILE A 14 -15.88 15.99 35.52
N ALA A 15 -16.09 15.47 36.72
CA ALA A 15 -15.11 14.80 37.54
C ALA A 15 -14.66 13.48 36.89
N ALA A 16 -13.33 13.30 36.81
CA ALA A 16 -12.68 12.05 36.47
C ALA A 16 -12.93 11.00 37.56
N ALA A 17 -13.52 9.87 37.20
CA ALA A 17 -13.54 8.66 38.02
C ALA A 17 -12.45 7.71 37.52
N LEU A 18 -11.33 7.68 38.24
CA LEU A 18 -10.31 6.64 38.17
C LEU A 18 -10.92 5.32 38.64
N VAL A 19 -11.09 4.35 37.74
CA VAL A 19 -11.33 2.96 38.12
C VAL A 19 -10.02 2.19 37.93
N THR A 20 -9.28 2.07 39.02
CA THR A 20 -8.25 1.06 39.20
C THR A 20 -8.91 -0.26 39.57
N ALA A 21 -8.81 -1.26 38.70
CA ALA A 21 -9.08 -2.65 39.06
C ALA A 21 -8.11 -3.56 38.29
N ALA A 22 -6.99 -3.88 38.94
CA ALA A 22 -6.28 -5.12 38.69
C ALA A 22 -6.94 -6.22 39.56
N PRO A 23 -7.05 -7.44 39.02
CA PRO A 23 -6.59 -8.56 39.81
C PRO A 23 -5.67 -9.50 39.02
N ALA A 24 -4.62 -9.91 39.72
CA ALA A 24 -3.83 -11.08 39.48
C ALA A 24 -4.70 -12.34 39.32
N CYS A 25 -4.28 -13.27 38.47
CA CYS A 25 -3.82 -14.60 38.91
C CYS A 25 -3.78 -15.61 37.74
N ALA A 26 -2.78 -16.48 37.86
CA ALA A 26 -2.81 -17.89 37.47
C ALA A 26 -2.77 -18.23 35.97
N GLY A 27 -1.55 -18.45 35.49
CA GLY A 27 -1.07 -19.79 35.18
C GLY A 27 -1.97 -20.68 34.32
N ALA A 28 -1.57 -20.87 33.07
CA ALA A 28 -1.76 -22.13 32.37
C ALA A 28 -0.50 -22.44 31.57
N THR A 29 0.08 -23.58 31.93
CA THR A 29 1.27 -24.22 31.42
C THR A 29 1.26 -24.41 29.91
N ALA A 30 2.42 -24.18 29.30
CA ALA A 30 2.76 -24.70 27.99
C ALA A 30 2.65 -26.23 28.00
N GLU A 31 1.76 -26.77 27.15
CA GLU A 31 1.88 -28.14 26.68
C GLU A 31 2.17 -28.06 25.18
N GLU A 32 3.47 -28.01 24.89
CA GLU A 32 4.05 -28.14 23.57
C GLU A 32 3.83 -29.58 23.08
N ARG A 33 2.68 -29.82 22.45
CA ARG A 33 2.43 -31.08 21.76
C ARG A 33 3.08 -31.02 20.38
N SER A 34 4.35 -31.40 20.32
CA SER A 34 5.04 -31.76 19.08
C SER A 34 4.26 -32.88 18.39
N GLN A 35 3.40 -32.50 17.43
CA GLN A 35 2.90 -33.41 16.42
C GLN A 35 3.87 -33.39 15.25
N GLU A 36 4.79 -34.35 15.27
CA GLU A 36 5.59 -34.72 14.11
C GLU A 36 4.64 -35.16 12.99
N THR A 37 4.47 -34.29 12.00
CA THR A 37 3.65 -34.58 10.83
C THR A 37 4.44 -35.55 9.94
N PRO A 38 3.86 -36.70 9.53
CA PRO A 38 4.54 -37.64 8.66
C PRO A 38 4.92 -36.97 7.34
N ARG A 39 6.22 -37.02 7.04
CA ARG A 39 6.83 -36.49 5.81
C ARG A 39 6.24 -37.22 4.60
N PRO A 40 5.59 -36.52 3.63
CA PRO A 40 5.15 -37.15 2.40
C PRO A 40 6.36 -37.66 1.59
N PRO A 41 6.25 -38.78 0.87
CA PRO A 41 7.31 -39.30 0.01
C PRO A 41 7.64 -38.28 -1.08
N ALA A 42 8.93 -38.16 -1.38
CA ALA A 42 9.46 -37.26 -2.40
C ALA A 42 8.85 -37.60 -3.78
N PRO A 43 8.43 -36.61 -4.58
CA PRO A 43 8.08 -36.84 -5.96
C PRO A 43 9.33 -37.25 -6.75
N THR A 44 9.23 -38.40 -7.41
CA THR A 44 10.18 -38.90 -8.40
C THR A 44 10.38 -37.85 -9.49
N ALA A 45 11.61 -37.37 -9.65
CA ALA A 45 11.96 -36.44 -10.72
C ALA A 45 11.74 -37.11 -12.09
N PRO A 46 11.02 -36.48 -13.03
CA PRO A 46 11.09 -36.88 -14.43
C PRO A 46 12.46 -36.56 -15.00
N ALA A 47 13.05 -37.53 -15.71
CA ALA A 47 14.28 -37.38 -16.46
C ALA A 47 14.10 -36.31 -17.55
N GLU A 48 14.93 -35.27 -17.53
CA GLU A 48 15.02 -34.32 -18.63
C GLU A 48 15.75 -34.95 -19.83
N PRO A 49 15.17 -34.88 -21.04
CA PRO A 49 15.87 -35.19 -22.26
C PRO A 49 16.86 -34.08 -22.61
N ALA A 50 18.07 -34.50 -22.94
CA ALA A 50 19.12 -33.67 -23.50
C ALA A 50 18.70 -32.99 -24.82
N GLY A 51 19.05 -31.70 -24.95
CA GLY A 51 19.49 -31.14 -26.22
C GLY A 51 18.57 -30.10 -26.87
N ARG A 52 19.00 -28.84 -26.82
CA ARG A 52 19.22 -28.03 -28.04
C ARG A 52 20.03 -26.77 -27.74
N ALA A 53 21.09 -26.60 -28.52
CA ALA A 53 22.02 -25.48 -28.48
C ALA A 53 21.38 -24.16 -28.95
N PRO A 54 21.85 -22.99 -28.47
CA PRO A 54 21.54 -21.70 -29.07
C PRO A 54 22.38 -21.43 -30.34
N PRO A 55 21.83 -20.80 -31.39
CA PRO A 55 22.60 -20.32 -32.53
C PRO A 55 23.42 -19.07 -32.19
N ALA A 56 24.58 -18.96 -32.85
CA ALA A 56 25.57 -17.89 -32.74
C ALA A 56 25.06 -16.53 -33.27
N PRO A 57 25.69 -15.41 -32.86
CA PRO A 57 25.32 -14.06 -33.28
C PRO A 57 25.93 -13.71 -34.64
N LEU A 58 25.10 -13.25 -35.58
CA LEU A 58 25.57 -12.65 -36.83
C LEU A 58 25.86 -11.16 -36.66
N HIS A 59 27.06 -10.80 -37.10
CA HIS A 59 27.57 -9.45 -37.24
C HIS A 59 26.76 -8.66 -38.29
N GLY A 60 26.44 -7.41 -37.99
CA GLY A 60 26.11 -6.37 -38.96
C GLY A 60 27.05 -5.19 -38.72
N ALA A 61 27.94 -4.95 -39.68
CA ALA A 61 28.94 -3.88 -39.66
C ALA A 61 28.39 -2.58 -40.26
N ALA A 62 28.84 -1.46 -39.68
CA ALA A 62 29.19 -0.17 -40.28
C ALA A 62 28.24 0.51 -41.29
N GLU A 63 27.79 1.73 -40.95
CA GLU A 63 27.94 2.96 -41.75
C GLU A 63 28.16 4.12 -40.76
N ASP A 64 29.35 4.72 -40.69
CA ASP A 64 29.93 5.77 -41.56
C ASP A 64 29.58 7.19 -41.05
N GLY A 65 30.62 8.00 -40.89
CA GLY A 65 30.63 9.21 -40.09
C GLY A 65 30.23 10.46 -40.87
N GLY A 66 29.51 11.35 -40.21
CA GLY A 66 29.34 12.74 -40.65
C GLY A 66 29.79 13.72 -39.56
N PRO A 67 30.82 14.55 -39.80
CA PRO A 67 31.10 15.71 -38.97
C PRO A 67 30.35 16.92 -39.53
N GLY A 68 29.48 17.55 -38.74
CA GLY A 68 28.71 18.69 -39.22
C GLY A 68 28.03 19.50 -38.12
N GLU A 69 28.62 20.65 -37.83
CA GLU A 69 28.04 21.86 -37.24
C GLU A 69 27.80 21.93 -35.72
N ALA A 70 28.76 22.62 -35.09
CA ALA A 70 28.56 23.38 -33.87
C ALA A 70 27.38 24.35 -34.01
N ARG A 71 26.36 24.16 -33.17
CA ARG A 71 25.35 25.19 -32.87
C ARG A 71 25.33 25.46 -31.37
N ALA A 72 25.33 26.74 -31.06
CA ALA A 72 25.56 27.36 -29.76
C ALA A 72 24.67 26.86 -28.63
N PRO A 73 25.11 26.96 -27.36
CA PRO A 73 24.24 26.75 -26.22
C PRO A 73 23.30 27.95 -26.09
N LEU A 74 22.08 27.84 -26.62
CA LEU A 74 20.99 28.71 -26.19
C LEU A 74 20.53 28.22 -24.82
N GLU A 75 21.09 28.86 -23.79
CA GLU A 75 20.61 28.83 -22.42
C GLU A 75 19.23 29.49 -22.38
N ALA A 76 18.21 28.74 -22.80
CA ALA A 76 16.83 29.09 -22.56
C ALA A 76 16.60 28.90 -21.06
N ALA A 77 16.66 30.02 -20.32
CA ALA A 77 16.20 30.08 -18.95
C ALA A 77 14.78 29.52 -18.90
N ALA A 78 14.67 28.25 -18.49
CA ALA A 78 13.40 27.60 -18.23
C ALA A 78 12.77 28.38 -17.08
N ALA A 79 11.78 29.21 -17.40
CA ALA A 79 10.93 29.84 -16.41
C ALA A 79 10.45 28.73 -15.45
N PRO A 80 10.51 28.95 -14.12
CA PRO A 80 10.03 27.95 -13.17
C PRO A 80 8.59 27.63 -13.55
N ALA A 81 8.35 26.37 -13.92
CA ALA A 81 7.00 25.91 -14.20
C ALA A 81 6.14 26.27 -12.97
N PRO A 82 4.96 26.87 -13.15
CA PRO A 82 4.11 27.24 -12.03
C PRO A 82 3.94 25.98 -11.18
N GLU A 83 4.32 26.11 -9.91
CA GLU A 83 4.17 25.10 -8.89
C GLU A 83 2.70 24.67 -8.95
N ARG A 84 2.45 23.53 -9.60
CA ARG A 84 1.09 23.02 -9.79
C ARG A 84 0.59 22.80 -8.38
N SER A 85 -0.32 23.67 -7.94
CA SER A 85 -1.05 23.54 -6.70
C SER A 85 -1.54 22.10 -6.66
N GLN A 86 -0.88 21.29 -5.84
CA GLN A 86 -1.20 19.88 -5.75
C GLN A 86 -2.70 19.82 -5.44
N PRO A 87 -3.48 18.96 -6.11
CA PRO A 87 -4.88 18.83 -5.80
C PRO A 87 -4.99 18.62 -4.29
N VAL A 88 -5.69 19.51 -3.60
CA VAL A 88 -5.94 19.37 -2.17
C VAL A 88 -6.81 18.13 -2.01
N VAL A 89 -6.17 16.98 -1.75
CA VAL A 89 -6.83 15.66 -1.81
C VAL A 89 -7.75 15.44 -0.61
N CYS A 90 -7.45 16.08 0.52
CA CYS A 90 -8.23 16.02 1.76
C CYS A 90 -8.54 17.44 2.21
N THR A 91 -9.81 17.71 2.51
CA THR A 91 -10.31 19.02 2.95
C THR A 91 -10.31 19.15 4.48
N GLY A 92 -10.24 18.02 5.19
CA GLY A 92 -10.09 17.96 6.65
C GLY A 92 -9.94 16.54 7.20
N ASP A 93 -9.75 16.42 8.51
CA ASP A 93 -9.45 15.16 9.20
C ASP A 93 -10.50 14.05 8.98
N ALA A 94 -11.77 14.44 8.84
CA ALA A 94 -12.84 13.50 8.55
C ALA A 94 -12.70 12.80 7.18
N ASP A 95 -11.98 13.38 6.22
CA ASP A 95 -11.82 12.80 4.87
C ASP A 95 -10.84 11.62 4.84
N CYS A 96 -9.95 11.52 5.83
CA CYS A 96 -8.92 10.47 5.91
C CYS A 96 -9.23 9.36 6.92
N GLY A 97 -10.43 9.37 7.52
CA GLY A 97 -10.86 8.37 8.49
C GLY A 97 -10.56 8.72 9.96
N TYR A 98 -10.34 10.00 10.28
CA TYR A 98 -10.36 10.44 11.67
C TYR A 98 -11.78 10.33 12.25
N ASP A 99 -11.89 9.72 13.42
CA ASP A 99 -13.13 9.61 14.18
C ASP A 99 -13.15 10.67 15.28
N PRO A 100 -13.94 11.76 15.12
CA PRO A 100 -13.98 12.84 16.10
C PRO A 100 -14.63 12.43 17.42
N ALA A 101 -15.47 11.39 17.44
CA ALA A 101 -16.11 10.95 18.68
C ALA A 101 -15.12 10.25 19.62
N ASN A 102 -14.08 9.62 19.06
CA ASN A 102 -13.07 8.89 19.80
C ASN A 102 -11.68 9.57 19.76
N GLU A 103 -11.59 10.76 19.18
CA GLU A 103 -10.37 11.56 18.99
C GLU A 103 -9.17 10.74 18.47
N ARG A 104 -9.44 9.82 17.53
CA ARG A 104 -8.44 8.89 17.00
C ARG A 104 -8.71 8.50 15.57
N CYS A 105 -7.69 7.94 14.92
CA CYS A 105 -7.87 7.31 13.62
C CYS A 105 -8.76 6.08 13.75
N GLY A 106 -9.86 6.07 12.99
CA GLY A 106 -10.77 4.93 12.94
C GLY A 106 -10.13 3.73 12.25
N THR A 107 -10.40 2.53 12.77
CA THR A 107 -9.95 1.27 12.16
C THR A 107 -10.95 0.72 11.15
N ASP A 108 -12.18 1.22 11.13
CA ASP A 108 -13.19 0.84 10.14
C ASP A 108 -12.86 1.50 8.79
N PRO A 109 -12.56 0.72 7.73
CA PRO A 109 -12.28 1.25 6.40
C PRO A 109 -13.42 2.10 5.82
N ARG A 110 -14.65 1.97 6.34
CA ARG A 110 -15.82 2.77 5.93
C ARG A 110 -15.76 4.21 6.40
N LEU A 111 -14.97 4.52 7.43
CA LEU A 111 -14.79 5.88 7.92
C LEU A 111 -13.94 6.73 6.96
N ASN A 112 -13.12 6.08 6.11
CA ASN A 112 -12.34 6.75 5.09
C ASN A 112 -13.19 6.96 3.82
N ARG A 113 -13.35 8.20 3.39
CA ARG A 113 -14.15 8.57 2.19
C ARG A 113 -13.40 8.41 0.88
N GLN A 114 -12.12 8.05 0.92
CA GLN A 114 -11.29 7.81 -0.25
C GLN A 114 -11.62 6.45 -0.89
N PRO A 115 -11.30 6.25 -2.19
CA PRO A 115 -11.43 4.96 -2.84
C PRO A 115 -10.75 3.84 -2.00
N PRO A 116 -11.40 2.67 -1.87
CA PRO A 116 -10.90 1.61 -0.99
C PRO A 116 -9.65 0.90 -1.51
N LEU A 117 -9.41 0.96 -2.82
CA LEU A 117 -8.25 0.40 -3.51
C LEU A 117 -7.63 1.51 -4.35
N ILE A 118 -6.31 1.66 -4.26
CA ILE A 118 -5.55 2.61 -5.07
C ILE A 118 -4.32 1.91 -5.62
N ASP A 119 -4.15 1.99 -6.94
CA ASP A 119 -3.00 1.44 -7.66
C ASP A 119 -1.89 2.47 -7.84
N GLN A 120 -2.26 3.76 -7.87
CA GLN A 120 -1.37 4.89 -8.06
C GLN A 120 -2.05 6.21 -7.64
N GLY A 121 -1.27 7.21 -7.26
CA GLY A 121 -1.75 8.56 -6.96
C GLY A 121 -1.41 9.05 -5.56
N VAL A 122 -2.11 10.08 -5.09
CA VAL A 122 -2.00 10.60 -3.72
C VAL A 122 -3.31 10.31 -3.00
N VAL A 123 -3.22 9.76 -1.80
CA VAL A 123 -4.39 9.33 -1.02
C VAL A 123 -4.28 9.81 0.41
N CYS A 124 -5.43 10.13 0.98
CA CYS A 124 -5.53 10.55 2.37
C CYS A 124 -5.63 9.33 3.29
N TYR A 125 -4.93 9.39 4.42
CA TYR A 125 -5.06 8.42 5.50
C TYR A 125 -4.85 9.12 6.85
N CYS A 126 -5.47 8.59 7.90
CA CYS A 126 -5.29 9.12 9.24
C CYS A 126 -4.07 8.46 9.89
N GLU A 127 -3.17 9.26 10.44
CA GLU A 127 -2.02 8.80 11.21
C GLU A 127 -1.89 9.64 12.48
N ALA A 128 -1.70 8.98 13.62
CA ALA A 128 -1.52 9.65 14.91
C ALA A 128 -2.57 10.74 15.24
N GLY A 129 -3.82 10.56 14.80
CA GLY A 129 -4.92 11.49 15.06
C GLY A 129 -4.99 12.69 14.10
N ALA A 130 -4.24 12.69 13.00
CA ALA A 130 -4.27 13.75 11.99
C ALA A 130 -4.31 13.19 10.56
N CYS A 131 -4.87 13.94 9.62
CA CYS A 131 -4.76 13.62 8.21
C CYS A 131 -3.32 13.71 7.69
N SER A 132 -2.91 12.63 7.02
CA SER A 132 -1.64 12.49 6.32
C SER A 132 -1.84 12.07 4.87
N LEU A 133 -0.81 12.28 4.04
CA LEU A 133 -0.83 11.98 2.61
C LEU A 133 0.09 10.79 2.31
N LEU A 134 -0.45 9.76 1.66
CA LEU A 134 0.31 8.66 1.12
C LEU A 134 0.41 8.83 -0.40
N ARG A 135 1.65 8.87 -0.91
CA ARG A 135 1.90 8.84 -2.35
C ARG A 135 2.16 7.41 -2.79
N VAL A 136 1.22 6.85 -3.55
CA VAL A 136 1.34 5.53 -4.18
C VAL A 136 1.94 5.70 -5.57
N VAL A 137 3.15 5.19 -5.76
CA VAL A 137 3.83 5.20 -7.06
C VAL A 137 3.48 3.93 -7.85
N PRO A 138 3.32 4.01 -9.18
CA PRO A 138 3.15 2.83 -10.01
C PRO A 138 4.31 1.85 -9.80
N VAL A 139 3.99 0.58 -9.55
CA VAL A 139 4.99 -0.47 -9.31
C VAL A 139 5.21 -1.27 -10.58
N PRO A 140 6.39 -1.18 -11.21
CA PRO A 140 6.68 -1.97 -12.40
C PRO A 140 6.78 -3.46 -12.08
N CYS A 141 6.32 -4.32 -12.99
CA CYS A 141 6.33 -5.76 -12.84
C CYS A 141 6.65 -6.49 -14.14
N GLU A 142 7.27 -7.66 -14.01
CA GLU A 142 7.52 -8.61 -15.11
C GLU A 142 6.47 -9.74 -15.13
N GLY A 143 5.72 -9.89 -14.04
CA GLY A 143 4.62 -10.85 -13.87
C GLY A 143 4.04 -10.79 -12.47
N ASP A 144 2.95 -11.52 -12.21
CA ASP A 144 2.21 -11.45 -10.94
C ASP A 144 3.10 -11.67 -9.70
N HIS A 145 4.05 -12.59 -9.80
CA HIS A 145 5.00 -12.93 -8.73
C HIS A 145 5.91 -11.76 -8.30
N SER A 146 6.01 -10.71 -9.13
CA SER A 146 6.77 -9.48 -8.82
C SER A 146 5.97 -8.49 -7.98
N CYS A 147 4.67 -8.72 -7.78
CA CYS A 147 3.77 -7.82 -7.07
C CYS A 147 3.43 -8.34 -5.67
N ALA A 148 3.31 -7.45 -4.69
CA ALA A 148 2.83 -7.74 -3.35
C ALA A 148 1.93 -6.62 -2.83
N VAL A 149 1.25 -6.86 -1.71
CA VAL A 149 0.41 -5.86 -1.04
C VAL A 149 1.15 -5.36 0.21
N ALA A 150 1.26 -4.03 0.35
CA ALA A 150 1.56 -3.42 1.63
C ALA A 150 0.25 -2.99 2.28
N HIS A 151 -0.04 -3.47 3.49
CA HIS A 151 -1.31 -3.18 4.18
C HIS A 151 -1.29 -1.84 4.94
N GLU A 152 -0.11 -1.37 5.33
CA GLU A 152 0.08 -0.14 6.10
C GLU A 152 0.75 0.96 5.28
N PRO A 153 0.42 2.24 5.51
CA PRO A 153 -0.69 2.71 6.36
C PRO A 153 -2.07 2.48 5.71
N ARG A 154 -2.09 2.16 4.41
CA ARG A 154 -3.27 1.69 3.67
C ARG A 154 -2.87 0.60 2.68
N PRO A 155 -3.78 -0.28 2.28
CA PRO A 155 -3.51 -1.25 1.24
C PRO A 155 -3.11 -0.61 -0.10
N HIS A 156 -1.91 -0.92 -0.60
CA HIS A 156 -1.41 -0.48 -1.89
C HIS A 156 -0.44 -1.49 -2.53
N PRO A 157 -0.27 -1.48 -3.87
CA PRO A 157 0.73 -2.31 -4.53
C PRO A 157 2.15 -1.93 -4.13
N VAL A 158 3.00 -2.94 -3.92
CA VAL A 158 4.45 -2.80 -3.73
C VAL A 158 5.18 -3.91 -4.50
N ARG A 159 6.50 -3.76 -4.68
CA ARG A 159 7.32 -4.82 -5.25
C ARG A 159 7.39 -6.00 -4.28
N ALA A 160 7.23 -7.21 -4.80
CA ALA A 160 7.43 -8.43 -4.03
C ALA A 160 8.89 -8.54 -3.56
N THR A 161 9.06 -8.91 -2.30
CA THR A 161 10.35 -9.11 -1.62
C THR A 161 10.29 -10.39 -0.81
N ARG A 162 11.41 -10.78 -0.19
CA ARG A 162 11.41 -11.95 0.70
C ARG A 162 10.53 -11.72 1.93
N GLU A 163 10.50 -10.49 2.43
CA GLU A 163 9.74 -10.05 3.59
C GLU A 163 8.26 -9.84 3.24
N ARG A 164 7.96 -9.51 1.97
CA ARG A 164 6.61 -9.31 1.44
C ARG A 164 6.44 -10.12 0.16
N PRO A 165 6.25 -11.44 0.28
CA PRO A 165 6.06 -12.29 -0.89
C PRO A 165 4.72 -12.00 -1.55
N HIS A 166 4.62 -12.36 -2.83
CA HIS A 166 3.36 -12.33 -3.56
C HIS A 166 2.31 -13.25 -2.89
N GLU A 167 1.03 -12.86 -2.93
CA GLU A 167 -0.05 -13.55 -2.20
C GLU A 167 -0.59 -14.84 -2.87
N LYS A 168 -0.04 -15.25 -4.01
CA LYS A 168 -0.51 -16.42 -4.76
C LYS A 168 -0.52 -17.68 -3.91
N GLY A 169 -1.63 -18.42 -3.99
CA GLY A 169 -1.82 -19.69 -3.29
C GLY A 169 -2.42 -19.56 -1.89
N ARG A 170 -2.70 -18.34 -1.40
CA ARG A 170 -3.50 -18.17 -0.19
C ARG A 170 -4.94 -18.63 -0.44
N PRO A 171 -5.58 -19.32 0.52
CA PRO A 171 -6.98 -19.70 0.39
C PRO A 171 -7.82 -18.44 0.20
N CYS A 172 -8.70 -18.44 -0.81
CA CYS A 172 -9.61 -17.33 -1.03
C CYS A 172 -10.44 -17.10 0.24
N ARG A 173 -10.30 -15.92 0.84
CA ARG A 173 -11.23 -15.40 1.85
C ARG A 173 -11.89 -14.16 1.27
N ASP A 174 -13.18 -13.97 1.53
CA ASP A 174 -13.87 -12.80 1.02
C ASP A 174 -13.16 -11.52 1.45
N PHE A 175 -13.05 -10.58 0.50
CA PHE A 175 -12.33 -9.31 0.69
C PHE A 175 -10.81 -9.43 0.85
N THR A 176 -10.22 -10.60 0.57
CA THR A 176 -8.77 -10.71 0.41
C THR A 176 -8.33 -9.80 -0.74
N LEU A 177 -7.25 -9.06 -0.50
CA LEU A 177 -6.63 -8.20 -1.50
C LEU A 177 -5.54 -8.99 -2.22
N SER A 178 -5.41 -8.81 -3.51
CA SER A 178 -4.31 -9.37 -4.28
C SER A 178 -3.78 -8.35 -5.25
N THR A 179 -2.55 -8.55 -5.69
CA THR A 179 -2.01 -7.81 -6.81
C THR A 179 -1.91 -8.67 -8.06
N THR A 180 -2.10 -8.06 -9.23
CA THR A 180 -1.90 -8.67 -10.54
C THR A 180 -1.00 -7.78 -11.39
N CYS A 181 -0.15 -8.38 -12.22
CA CYS A 181 0.63 -7.63 -13.20
C CYS A 181 -0.18 -7.51 -14.49
N GLU A 182 -0.62 -6.29 -14.81
CA GLU A 182 -1.40 -6.04 -16.02
C GLU A 182 -0.53 -5.90 -17.27
N ARG A 183 -1.16 -5.85 -18.45
CA ARG A 183 -0.47 -5.67 -19.74
C ARG A 183 0.38 -4.40 -19.82
N THR A 184 0.12 -3.43 -18.95
CA THR A 184 0.88 -2.19 -18.80
C THR A 184 2.20 -2.37 -18.04
N ASN A 185 2.52 -3.59 -17.59
CA ASN A 185 3.67 -3.91 -16.73
C ASN A 185 3.64 -3.12 -15.40
N ILE A 186 2.43 -2.89 -14.86
CA ILE A 186 2.21 -2.22 -13.58
C ILE A 186 1.36 -3.14 -12.68
N CYS A 187 1.74 -3.25 -11.41
CA CYS A 187 0.95 -3.97 -10.41
C CYS A 187 -0.34 -3.22 -10.10
N THR A 188 -1.48 -3.91 -10.19
CA THR A 188 -2.80 -3.40 -9.78
C THR A 188 -3.39 -4.22 -8.65
N LEU A 189 -4.13 -3.57 -7.76
CA LEU A 189 -4.76 -4.13 -6.58
C LEU A 189 -6.20 -4.56 -6.91
N ARG A 190 -6.54 -5.79 -6.53
CA ARG A 190 -7.85 -6.41 -6.76
C ARG A 190 -8.43 -6.89 -5.45
N ARG A 191 -9.76 -6.79 -5.31
CA ARG A 191 -10.51 -7.49 -4.27
C ARG A 191 -11.00 -8.82 -4.83
N HIS A 192 -10.72 -9.90 -4.13
CA HIS A 192 -11.31 -11.19 -4.44
C HIS A 192 -12.73 -11.29 -3.87
N VAL A 193 -13.64 -11.77 -4.72
CA VAL A 193 -14.93 -12.31 -4.31
C VAL A 193 -14.79 -13.82 -4.42
N CYS A 194 -14.88 -14.54 -3.31
CA CYS A 194 -14.76 -15.99 -3.36
C CYS A 194 -16.06 -16.56 -3.95
N PRO A 195 -15.97 -17.60 -4.80
CA PRO A 195 -17.16 -18.30 -5.23
C PRO A 195 -17.87 -18.87 -3.98
N ALA A 196 -19.18 -18.67 -3.90
CA ALA A 196 -20.00 -19.31 -2.87
C ALA A 196 -19.82 -20.83 -2.97
N ARG A 197 -19.52 -21.47 -1.85
CA ARG A 197 -19.35 -22.93 -1.76
C ARG A 197 -20.69 -23.64 -1.76
#